data_AF-A0A536EIZ0-F1
#
_entry.id   AF-A0A536EIZ0-F1
#
_cell.length_a   1.000
_cell.length_b   1.000
_cell.length_c   1.000
_cell.angle_alpha   90.00
_cell.angle_beta   90.00
_cell.angle_gamma   90.00
#
_symmetry.space_group_name_H-M   'P 1'
#
loop_
_entity.id
_entity.type
_entity.pdbx_description
1 polymer ?
#
loop_
_entity_poly.entity_id
_entity_poly.type
_entity_poly.pdbx_seq_one_letter_code
_entity_poly.pdbx_strand_id
1 'polypeptide(L)'
;WKLPLDHCARLGCGVIGFLPASACPVCETAGIMRYLAAESSAQCGPCFFGLRALADGCTRIADNSSDGRDLSRLHRWVDEVPGRGACRHPDGAVMFLSSALRVFGREFASHEGAHDLRRTA
;
A
#
# COMPACT_ATOMS: atom_id res chain seq x y z
N TRP A 1 -19.24 -3.27 -18.69
CA TRP A 1 -18.63 -2.48 -17.59
C TRP A 1 -18.59 -1.03 -18.04
N LYS A 2 -19.41 -0.14 -17.44
CA LYS A 2 -19.31 1.31 -17.67
C LYS A 2 -18.46 1.86 -16.52
N LEU A 3 -17.19 2.16 -16.77
CA LEU A 3 -16.40 2.98 -15.85
C LEU A 3 -16.75 4.43 -16.16
N PRO A 4 -17.37 5.18 -15.22
CA PRO A 4 -17.34 6.62 -15.31
C PRO A 4 -15.87 7.03 -15.05
N LEU A 5 -15.09 7.08 -16.13
CA LEU A 5 -13.79 7.76 -16.16
C LEU A 5 -14.02 9.27 -16.39
N ASP A 6 -15.12 9.79 -15.86
CA ASP A 6 -15.45 11.19 -15.91
C ASP A 6 -14.49 11.99 -15.03
N HIS A 7 -14.48 13.30 -15.22
CA HIS A 7 -13.58 14.27 -14.59
C HIS A 7 -13.60 14.25 -13.04
N CYS A 8 -14.54 13.54 -12.41
CA CYS A 8 -14.55 13.30 -10.97
C CYS A 8 -13.57 12.20 -10.52
N ALA A 9 -13.19 11.26 -11.39
CA ALA A 9 -12.15 10.27 -11.12
C ALA A 9 -10.76 10.88 -11.39
N ARG A 10 -10.00 11.16 -10.33
CA ARG A 10 -8.62 11.65 -10.44
C ARG A 10 -7.69 10.50 -10.87
N LEU A 11 -7.60 10.25 -12.18
CA LEU A 11 -6.77 9.18 -12.77
C LEU A 11 -5.26 9.45 -12.72
N GLY A 12 -4.83 10.63 -12.25
CA GLY A 12 -3.42 11.01 -12.20
C GLY A 12 -2.76 10.86 -13.58
N CYS A 13 -1.77 9.96 -13.69
CA CYS A 13 -1.05 9.68 -14.94
C CYS A 13 -1.83 8.79 -15.93
N GLY A 14 -3.08 8.41 -15.65
CA GLY A 14 -3.89 7.59 -16.56
C GLY A 14 -3.50 6.11 -16.60
N VAL A 15 -2.77 5.62 -15.59
CA VAL A 15 -2.34 4.21 -15.50
C VAL A 15 -3.44 3.39 -14.84
N ILE A 16 -3.84 2.30 -15.50
CA ILE A 16 -4.84 1.35 -14.98
C ILE A 16 -4.18 -0.02 -14.85
N GLY A 17 -4.12 -0.53 -13.63
CA GLY A 17 -3.71 -1.90 -13.31
C GLY A 17 -4.92 -2.75 -12.97
N PHE A 18 -4.90 -4.02 -13.41
CA PHE A 18 -5.92 -5.00 -13.03
C PHE A 18 -5.33 -5.95 -11.98
N LEU A 19 -6.06 -6.15 -10.89
CA LEU A 19 -5.76 -7.17 -9.90
C LEU A 19 -6.59 -8.42 -10.23
N PRO A 20 -5.98 -9.54 -10.65
CA PRO A 20 -6.70 -10.78 -10.91
C PRO A 20 -7.37 -11.30 -9.63
N ALA A 21 -8.55 -11.91 -9.76
CA ALA A 21 -9.22 -12.54 -8.61
C ALA A 21 -8.41 -13.70 -7.98
N SER A 22 -7.43 -14.25 -8.71
CA SER A 22 -6.50 -15.26 -8.22
C SER A 22 -5.30 -14.69 -7.45
N ALA A 23 -5.08 -13.37 -7.50
CA ALA A 23 -3.96 -12.72 -6.83
C ALA A 23 -4.34 -12.33 -5.39
N CYS A 24 -3.37 -12.42 -4.47
CA CYS A 24 -3.58 -11.97 -3.10
C CYS A 24 -3.43 -10.43 -3.02
N PRO A 25 -4.48 -9.68 -2.64
CA PRO A 25 -4.42 -8.22 -2.57
C PRO A 25 -3.41 -7.70 -1.55
N VAL A 26 -3.19 -8.44 -0.44
CA VAL A 26 -2.23 -8.07 0.60
C VAL A 26 -0.80 -8.15 0.08
N CYS A 27 -0.46 -9.24 -0.61
CA CYS A 27 0.85 -9.45 -1.23
C CYS A 27 1.15 -8.41 -2.32
N GLU A 28 0.17 -8.11 -3.18
CA GLU A 28 0.31 -7.08 -4.22
C GLU A 28 0.46 -5.68 -3.62
N THR A 29 -0.32 -5.36 -2.58
CA THR A 29 -0.17 -4.09 -1.85
C THR A 29 1.22 -3.98 -1.22
N ALA A 30 1.72 -5.04 -0.59
CA ALA A 30 3.07 -5.06 -0.03
C ALA A 30 4.15 -4.88 -1.11
N GLY A 31 3.99 -5.51 -2.28
CA GLY A 31 4.87 -5.32 -3.42
C GLY A 31 4.94 -3.87 -3.89
N ILE A 32 3.78 -3.24 -4.09
CA ILE A 32 3.69 -1.83 -4.51
C ILE A 32 4.26 -0.90 -3.43
N MET A 33 3.96 -1.15 -2.15
CA MET A 33 4.50 -0.33 -1.06
C MET A 33 6.02 -0.44 -0.94
N ARG A 34 6.61 -1.63 -1.17
CA ARG A 34 8.07 -1.78 -1.26
C ARG A 34 8.66 -1.00 -2.43
N TYR A 35 8.03 -1.05 -3.60
CA TYR A 35 8.43 -0.25 -4.76
C TYR A 35 8.42 1.25 -4.44
N LEU A 36 7.30 1.76 -3.90
CA LEU A 36 7.18 3.19 -3.55
C LEU A 36 8.17 3.62 -2.47
N ALA A 37 8.48 2.75 -1.50
CA ALA A 37 9.51 3.04 -0.51
C ALA A 37 10.92 3.06 -1.11
N ALA A 38 11.20 2.21 -2.11
CA ALA A 38 12.49 2.19 -2.81
C ALA A 38 12.70 3.42 -3.72
N GLU A 39 11.64 3.95 -4.31
CA GLU A 39 11.66 5.18 -5.12
C GLU A 39 11.75 6.48 -4.29
N SER A 40 11.82 6.35 -2.95
CA SER A 40 11.97 7.48 -2.04
C SER A 40 13.34 8.14 -2.20
N SER A 41 13.36 9.47 -2.43
CA SER A 41 14.61 10.26 -2.43
C SER A 41 15.22 10.50 -1.05
N ALA A 42 14.59 9.97 0.02
CA ALA A 42 15.06 10.06 1.40
C ALA A 42 15.28 11.49 1.97
N GLN A 43 14.75 12.53 1.34
CA GLN A 43 15.01 13.94 1.72
C GLN A 43 14.20 14.44 2.92
N CYS A 44 13.20 13.70 3.40
CA CYS A 44 12.39 14.12 4.55
C CYS A 44 12.07 12.94 5.48
N GLY A 45 11.76 13.25 6.74
CA GLY A 45 11.44 12.25 7.76
C GLY A 45 10.35 11.25 7.33
N PRO A 46 9.21 11.70 6.76
CA PRO A 46 8.19 10.78 6.24
C PRO A 46 8.67 9.86 5.13
N CYS A 47 9.56 10.33 4.26
CA CYS A 47 10.14 9.52 3.19
C CYS A 47 11.16 8.49 3.73
N PHE A 48 11.99 8.89 4.70
CA PHE A 48 13.05 8.02 5.24
C PHE A 48 12.53 7.01 6.27
N PHE A 49 11.70 7.48 7.21
CA PHE A 49 11.16 6.66 8.30
C PHE A 49 9.74 6.16 7.99
N GLY A 50 8.85 7.05 7.54
CA GLY A 50 7.42 6.75 7.38
C GLY A 50 7.14 5.70 6.30
N LEU A 51 7.58 5.95 5.07
CA LEU A 51 7.37 5.03 3.94
C LEU A 51 7.99 3.67 4.16
N ARG A 52 9.20 3.63 4.73
CA ARG A 52 9.85 2.37 5.10
C ARG A 52 9.02 1.62 6.14
N ALA A 53 8.59 2.28 7.21
CA ALA A 53 7.77 1.63 8.25
C ALA A 53 6.43 1.09 7.70
N LEU A 54 5.78 1.83 6.80
CA LEU A 54 4.56 1.39 6.12
C LEU A 54 4.82 0.16 5.24
N ALA A 55 5.88 0.17 4.41
CA ALA A 55 6.23 -0.94 3.54
C ALA A 55 6.63 -2.20 4.34
N ASP A 56 7.39 -2.02 5.41
CA ASP A 56 7.79 -3.11 6.31
C ASP A 56 6.57 -3.70 7.04
N GLY A 57 5.63 -2.86 7.47
CA GLY A 57 4.38 -3.32 8.07
C GLY A 57 3.53 -4.14 7.10
N CYS A 58 3.38 -3.68 5.86
CA CYS A 58 2.68 -4.44 4.81
C CYS A 58 3.38 -5.78 4.52
N THR A 59 4.72 -5.76 4.47
CA THR A 59 5.54 -6.96 4.21
C THR A 59 5.41 -7.97 5.35
N ARG A 60 5.44 -7.54 6.62
CA ARG A 60 5.21 -8.45 7.75
C ARG A 60 3.84 -9.13 7.73
N ILE A 61 2.80 -8.41 7.34
CA ILE A 61 1.46 -9.00 7.18
C ILE A 61 1.46 -9.99 6.01
N ALA A 62 2.00 -9.61 4.85
CA ALA A 62 2.08 -10.47 3.67
C ALA A 62 2.89 -11.75 3.91
N ASP A 63 3.96 -11.66 4.69
CA ASP A 63 4.85 -12.80 5.04
C ASP A 63 4.31 -13.62 6.23
N ASN A 64 3.12 -13.29 6.74
CA ASN A 64 2.53 -13.91 7.93
C ASN A 64 3.46 -13.88 9.16
N SER A 65 4.24 -12.80 9.29
CA SER A 65 5.20 -12.55 10.38
C SER A 65 4.80 -11.35 11.26
N SER A 66 3.55 -10.89 11.15
CA SER A 66 3.03 -9.75 11.89
C SER A 66 2.83 -10.04 13.38
N ASP A 67 3.04 -9.04 14.24
CA ASP A 67 2.91 -9.17 15.70
C ASP A 67 1.48 -8.94 16.23
N GLY A 68 0.47 -9.02 15.36
CA GLY A 68 -0.93 -8.72 15.66
C GLY A 68 -1.25 -7.23 15.87
N ARG A 69 -0.24 -6.35 15.97
CA ARG A 69 -0.44 -4.88 16.07
C ARG A 69 -0.11 -4.15 14.78
N ASP A 70 0.55 -4.80 13.82
CA ASP A 70 0.97 -4.17 12.58
C ASP A 70 -0.20 -3.57 11.80
N LEU A 71 -1.35 -4.25 11.73
CA LEU A 71 -2.53 -3.69 11.07
C LEU A 71 -3.00 -2.39 11.73
N SER A 72 -3.07 -2.36 13.06
CA SER A 72 -3.42 -1.14 13.81
C SER A 72 -2.38 -0.03 13.64
N ARG A 73 -1.09 -0.38 13.54
CA ARG A 73 -0.02 0.60 13.25
C ARG A 73 -0.17 1.17 11.85
N LEU A 74 -0.46 0.34 10.85
CA LEU A 74 -0.70 0.78 9.47
C LEU A 74 -1.86 1.77 9.42
N HIS A 75 -3.00 1.44 10.04
CA HIS A 75 -4.15 2.36 10.14
C HIS A 75 -3.76 3.71 10.77
N ARG A 76 -3.02 3.68 11.88
CA ARG A 76 -2.57 4.91 12.52
C ARG A 76 -1.62 5.72 11.64
N TRP A 77 -0.65 5.08 10.99
CA TRP A 77 0.35 5.77 10.17
C TRP A 77 -0.21 6.33 8.88
N VAL A 78 -1.22 5.71 8.26
CA VAL A 78 -1.88 6.29 7.08
C VAL A 78 -2.62 7.59 7.42
N ASP A 79 -3.01 7.80 8.67
CA ASP A 79 -3.61 9.06 9.13
C ASP A 79 -2.55 10.11 9.55
N GLU A 80 -1.40 9.67 10.08
CA GLU A 80 -0.37 10.57 10.62
C GLU A 80 0.58 11.14 9.55
N VAL A 81 0.92 10.36 8.52
CA VAL A 81 1.95 10.71 7.50
C VAL A 81 1.54 11.81 6.52
N PRO A 82 0.28 11.90 6.04
CA PRO A 82 -0.11 12.88 5.02
C PRO A 82 0.24 14.33 5.38
N GLY A 83 0.70 15.09 4.38
CA GLY A 83 1.01 16.51 4.47
C GLY A 83 2.33 16.85 5.17
N ARG A 84 3.13 15.86 5.57
CA ARG A 84 4.40 16.08 6.30
C ARG A 84 5.65 15.97 5.43
N GLY A 85 5.51 15.55 4.17
CA GLY A 85 6.63 15.36 3.25
C GLY A 85 7.14 16.67 2.65
N ALA A 86 8.41 16.68 2.24
CA ALA A 86 8.98 17.77 1.41
C ALA A 86 8.44 17.74 -0.03
N CYS A 87 7.84 16.63 -0.47
CA CYS A 87 7.12 16.47 -1.73
C CYS A 87 5.84 15.65 -1.50
N ARG A 88 5.06 15.43 -2.56
CA ARG A 88 3.80 14.65 -2.53
C ARG A 88 3.95 13.14 -2.66
N HIS A 89 5.17 12.63 -2.82
CA HIS A 89 5.45 11.18 -2.89
C HIS A 89 4.88 10.39 -1.69
N PRO A 90 5.16 10.78 -0.42
CA PRO A 90 4.61 10.05 0.72
C PRO A 90 3.09 10.14 0.81
N ASP A 91 2.49 11.27 0.40
CA ASP A 91 1.04 11.41 0.33
C ASP A 91 0.42 10.42 -0.67
N GLY A 92 1.05 10.26 -1.84
CA GLY A 92 0.61 9.33 -2.88
C GLY A 92 0.65 7.87 -2.41
N ALA A 93 1.74 7.45 -1.75
CA ALA A 93 1.86 6.09 -1.23
C ALA A 93 0.86 5.80 -0.11
N VAL A 94 0.64 6.77 0.79
CA VAL A 94 -0.35 6.64 1.86
C VAL A 94 -1.77 6.59 1.31
N MET A 95 -2.09 7.40 0.30
CA MET A 95 -3.40 7.34 -0.37
C MET A 95 -3.65 5.95 -0.97
N PHE A 96 -2.65 5.38 -1.63
CA PHE A 96 -2.71 4.02 -2.17
C PHE A 96 -2.98 2.99 -1.06
N LEU A 97 -2.18 3.00 0.01
CA LEU A 97 -2.34 2.05 1.12
C LEU A 97 -3.67 2.23 1.87
N SER A 98 -4.11 3.47 2.11
CA SER A 98 -5.40 3.76 2.73
C SER A 98 -6.56 3.17 1.93
N SER A 99 -6.51 3.29 0.59
CA SER A 99 -7.49 2.65 -0.29
C SER A 99 -7.43 1.12 -0.18
N ALA A 100 -6.23 0.53 -0.16
CA ALA A 100 -6.06 -0.91 -0.03
C ALA A 100 -6.61 -1.43 1.31
N LEU A 101 -6.30 -0.78 2.44
CA LEU A 101 -6.83 -1.13 3.76
C LEU A 101 -8.35 -0.99 3.84
N ARG A 102 -8.93 -0.01 3.13
CA ARG A 102 -10.38 0.17 3.08
C ARG A 102 -11.07 -0.93 2.26
N VAL A 103 -10.52 -1.27 1.09
CA VAL A 103 -11.14 -2.24 0.16
C VAL A 103 -10.89 -3.68 0.59
N PHE A 104 -9.68 -3.98 1.06
CA PHE A 104 -9.21 -5.33 1.40
C PHE A 104 -9.04 -5.54 2.90
N GLY A 105 -9.76 -4.77 3.74
CA GLY A 105 -9.56 -4.79 5.19
C GLY A 105 -9.77 -6.16 5.83
N ARG A 106 -10.64 -7.00 5.24
CA ARG A 106 -10.85 -8.39 5.70
C ARG A 106 -9.65 -9.26 5.40
N GLU A 107 -9.11 -9.15 4.19
CA GLU A 107 -7.95 -9.88 3.72
C GLU A 107 -6.71 -9.50 4.52
N PHE A 108 -6.54 -8.22 4.90
CA PHE A 108 -5.49 -7.78 5.82
C PHE A 108 -5.68 -8.31 7.25
N ALA A 109 -6.91 -8.34 7.76
CA ALA A 109 -7.20 -8.78 9.13
C ALA A 109 -7.11 -10.30 9.33
N SER A 110 -7.42 -11.07 8.28
CA SER A 110 -7.43 -12.54 8.30
C SER A 110 -6.36 -13.12 7.37
N HIS A 111 -5.30 -12.36 7.07
CA HIS A 111 -4.25 -12.82 6.19
C HIS A 111 -3.51 -14.00 6.84
N GLU A 112 -3.75 -15.19 6.32
CA GLU A 112 -3.13 -16.43 6.80
C GLU A 112 -2.52 -17.15 5.60
N GLY A 113 -1.19 -17.29 5.60
CA GLY A 113 -0.46 -18.05 4.58
C GLY A 113 0.63 -17.26 3.87
N ALA A 114 1.74 -17.94 3.57
CA ALA A 114 2.74 -17.44 2.65
C ALA A 114 2.24 -17.67 1.21
N HIS A 115 1.98 -16.59 0.48
CA HIS A 115 1.73 -16.67 -0.96
C HIS A 115 3.07 -16.57 -1.69
N ASP A 116 3.34 -17.49 -2.61
CA ASP A 116 4.53 -17.38 -3.48
C ASP A 116 4.33 -16.15 -4.38
N LEU A 117 5.09 -15.08 -4.12
CA LEU A 117 5.13 -13.83 -4.90
C LEU A 117 5.66 -14.04 -6.33
N ARG A 118 5.88 -15.28 -6.78
CA ARG A 118 6.27 -15.62 -8.14
C ARG A 118 5.10 -15.41 -9.11
N ARG A 119 4.87 -14.14 -9.41
CA ARG A 119 4.43 -13.55 -10.69
C ARG A 119 3.99 -14.61 -11.70
N THR A 120 2.70 -14.96 -11.68
CA THR A 120 2.07 -15.64 -12.81
C THR A 120 1.69 -14.58 -13.83
N ALA A 121 2.56 -14.46 -14.85
CA ALA A 121 2.46 -13.70 -16.10
C ALA A 121 2.48 -12.16 -16.01
#